data_AF-A0A1S3GVE6-F1
#
_entry.id   AF-A0A1S3GVE6-F1
#
_cell.length_a   1.000
_cell.length_b   1.000
_cell.length_c   1.000
_cell.angle_alpha   90.00
_cell.angle_beta   90.00
_cell.angle_gamma   90.00
#
_symmetry.space_group_name_H-M   'P 1'
#
loop_
_entity.id
_entity.type
_entity.pdbx_description
1 polymer ?
#
loop_
_entity_poly.entity_id
_entity_poly.type
_entity_poly.pdbx_seq_one_letter_code
_entity_poly.pdbx_strand_id
1 'polypeptide(L)'
;GNVYMYYKLYGFYQNLYRYVLSRSNTQLMSKNIMDVHGCDPFKMSEDKIPFIPCGAIANSMFNDTIILSYNLHSSEHIQVPMLKYGLTWWTDKYVKFQNPVSSNLADQFE
;
A
#
# COMPACT_ATOMS: atom_id res chain seq x y z
N GLY A 1 -11.66 -21.10 16.16
CA GLY A 1 -12.23 -20.03 15.32
C GLY A 1 -11.12 -19.33 14.57
N ASN A 2 -11.46 -18.39 13.69
CA ASN A 2 -10.46 -17.59 12.97
C ASN A 2 -9.82 -16.56 13.90
N VAL A 3 -8.51 -16.35 13.75
CA VAL A 3 -7.73 -15.35 14.51
C VAL A 3 -7.18 -14.33 13.51
N TYR A 4 -7.26 -13.06 13.87
CA TYR A 4 -6.81 -11.94 13.05
C TYR A 4 -5.83 -11.08 13.83
N MET A 5 -4.80 -10.61 13.15
CA MET A 5 -3.80 -9.70 13.70
C MET A 5 -4.02 -8.31 13.11
N TYR A 6 -4.15 -7.31 13.99
CA TYR A 6 -4.33 -5.91 13.60
C TYR A 6 -3.20 -5.06 14.20
N TYR A 7 -2.74 -4.07 13.44
CA TYR A 7 -1.88 -3.01 13.95
C TYR A 7 -2.71 -1.75 14.18
N LYS A 8 -2.36 -0.97 15.21
CA LYS A 8 -3.02 0.29 15.54
C LYS A 8 -1.98 1.39 15.66
N LEU A 9 -2.20 2.46 14.92
CA LEU A 9 -1.40 3.67 14.99
C LEU A 9 -2.07 4.69 15.91
N TYR A 10 -1.27 5.38 16.72
CA TYR A 10 -1.71 6.49 17.57
C TYR A 10 -1.05 7.78 17.10
N GLY A 11 -1.75 8.91 17.19
CA GLY A 11 -1.25 10.20 16.72
C GLY A 11 -1.14 10.34 15.20
N PHE A 12 -1.70 9.41 14.43
CA PHE A 12 -1.68 9.44 12.96
C PHE A 12 -3.06 9.80 12.38
N TYR A 13 -3.19 11.04 11.88
CA TYR A 13 -4.47 11.63 11.45
C TYR A 13 -4.75 11.38 9.96
N GLN A 14 -5.14 10.16 9.60
CA GLN A 14 -5.49 9.79 8.21
C GLN A 14 -6.75 10.50 7.68
N ASN A 15 -7.55 11.13 8.54
CA ASN A 15 -8.78 11.83 8.18
C ASN A 15 -8.57 13.31 7.79
N LEU A 16 -7.34 13.82 7.82
CA LEU A 16 -7.05 15.17 7.38
C LEU A 16 -7.42 15.34 5.90
N TYR A 17 -8.23 16.34 5.57
CA TYR A 17 -8.78 16.52 4.20
C TYR A 17 -7.72 16.46 3.09
N ARG A 18 -6.60 17.17 3.27
CA ARG A 18 -5.48 17.16 2.31
C ARG A 18 -4.81 15.79 2.20
N TYR A 19 -4.71 15.05 3.31
CA TYR A 19 -4.15 13.70 3.30
C TYR A 19 -5.05 12.74 2.53
N VAL A 20 -6.36 12.78 2.77
CA VAL A 20 -7.37 11.94 2.07
C VAL A 20 -7.39 12.20 0.56
N LEU A 21 -7.19 13.44 0.15
CA LEU A 21 -7.16 13.82 -1.27
C LEU A 21 -5.84 13.49 -1.96
N SER A 22 -4.73 13.35 -1.22
CA SER A 22 -3.39 13.15 -1.77
C SER A 22 -3.19 11.73 -2.29
N ARG A 23 -3.81 11.44 -3.44
CA ARG A 23 -3.74 10.18 -4.21
C ARG A 23 -4.25 10.38 -5.64
N SER A 24 -3.88 9.47 -6.54
CA SER A 24 -4.43 9.41 -7.90
C SER A 24 -5.20 8.11 -8.12
N ASN A 25 -6.52 8.19 -8.26
CA ASN A 25 -7.36 7.00 -8.50
C ASN A 25 -7.18 6.43 -9.91
N THR A 26 -6.91 7.29 -10.89
CA THR A 26 -6.65 6.93 -12.29
C THR A 26 -5.35 6.12 -12.41
N GLN A 27 -4.31 6.51 -11.67
CA GLN A 27 -3.07 5.75 -11.54
C GLN A 27 -3.30 4.42 -10.82
N LEU A 28 -4.00 4.42 -9.69
CA LEU A 28 -4.29 3.22 -8.89
C LEU A 28 -5.19 2.20 -9.63
N MET A 29 -6.00 2.66 -10.58
CA MET A 29 -6.78 1.82 -11.50
C MET A 29 -6.02 1.48 -12.79
N SER A 30 -4.76 1.89 -12.90
CA SER A 30 -3.93 1.77 -14.12
C SER A 30 -4.59 2.28 -15.41
N LYS A 31 -5.44 3.30 -15.32
CA LYS A 31 -6.06 3.96 -16.49
C LYS A 31 -5.15 5.01 -17.11
N ASN A 32 -4.47 5.78 -16.25
CA ASN A 32 -3.46 6.75 -16.64
C ASN A 32 -2.44 6.85 -15.52
N ILE A 33 -1.25 6.30 -15.76
CA ILE A 33 -0.20 6.18 -14.75
C ILE A 33 0.48 7.53 -14.47
N MET A 34 0.47 8.42 -15.48
CA MET A 34 1.11 9.74 -15.44
C MET A 34 0.23 10.80 -14.77
N ASP A 35 -1.03 10.48 -14.44
CA ASP A 35 -1.94 11.40 -13.77
C ASP A 35 -1.58 11.55 -12.28
N VAL A 36 -0.98 12.69 -11.94
CA VAL A 36 -0.53 13.03 -10.59
C VAL A 36 -1.14 14.33 -10.04
N HIS A 37 -2.22 14.84 -10.65
CA HIS A 37 -2.80 16.15 -10.32
C HIS A 37 -3.22 16.29 -8.85
N GLY A 38 -3.73 15.21 -8.23
CA GLY A 38 -4.17 15.21 -6.83
C GLY A 38 -3.08 14.91 -5.81
N CYS A 39 -1.83 14.65 -6.23
CA CYS A 39 -0.82 14.02 -5.40
C CYS A 39 0.15 14.98 -4.69
N ASP A 40 -0.09 16.29 -4.70
CA ASP A 40 0.81 17.24 -4.04
C ASP A 40 0.99 16.93 -2.54
N PRO A 41 2.22 17.11 -1.98
CA PRO A 41 3.47 17.42 -2.70
C PRO A 41 4.16 16.18 -3.33
N PHE A 42 3.68 14.97 -3.05
CA PHE A 42 4.27 13.69 -3.45
C PHE A 42 3.87 13.25 -4.86
N LYS A 43 4.01 14.15 -5.84
CA LYS A 43 3.65 13.89 -7.23
C LYS A 43 4.81 13.40 -8.11
N MET A 44 6.00 13.99 -7.94
CA MET A 44 7.14 13.78 -8.82
C MET A 44 8.46 13.89 -8.03
N SER A 45 9.48 13.19 -8.51
CA SER A 45 10.88 13.34 -8.10
C SER A 45 11.46 14.67 -8.59
N GLU A 46 12.67 15.01 -8.13
CA GLU A 46 13.45 16.17 -8.59
C GLU A 46 13.70 16.12 -10.10
N ASP A 47 13.92 14.92 -10.66
CA ASP A 47 14.12 14.67 -12.09
C ASP A 47 12.81 14.70 -12.91
N LYS A 48 11.69 15.18 -12.34
CA LYS A 48 10.36 15.23 -12.96
C LYS A 48 9.74 13.87 -13.33
N ILE A 49 10.25 12.79 -12.73
CA ILE A 49 9.67 11.45 -12.86
C ILE A 49 8.49 11.33 -11.88
N PRO A 50 7.28 10.95 -12.34
CA PRO A 50 6.13 10.79 -11.45
C PRO A 50 6.32 9.63 -10.46
N PHE A 51 5.88 9.81 -9.21
CA PHE A 51 5.86 8.73 -8.23
C PHE A 51 4.72 7.75 -8.51
N ILE A 52 4.99 6.45 -8.37
CA ILE A 52 4.05 5.39 -8.70
C ILE A 52 4.08 4.34 -7.57
N PRO A 53 3.04 4.27 -6.72
CA PRO A 53 1.92 5.21 -6.61
C PRO A 53 2.31 6.59 -6.04
N CYS A 54 1.64 7.66 -6.48
CA CYS A 54 1.81 9.02 -5.97
C CYS A 54 0.92 9.33 -4.76
N GLY A 55 1.29 10.37 -4.02
CA GLY A 55 0.47 10.96 -2.96
C GLY A 55 0.87 10.55 -1.53
N ALA A 56 0.40 11.32 -0.57
CA ALA A 56 0.78 11.19 0.85
C ALA A 56 0.35 9.85 1.45
N ILE A 57 -0.77 9.30 0.99
CA ILE A 57 -1.30 8.02 1.50
C ILE A 57 -0.32 6.88 1.17
N ALA A 58 0.15 6.82 -0.07
CA ALA A 58 1.11 5.82 -0.51
C ALA A 58 2.50 6.04 0.13
N ASN A 59 2.95 7.29 0.18
CA ASN A 59 4.26 7.65 0.73
C ASN A 59 4.41 7.35 2.23
N SER A 60 3.29 7.25 2.96
CA SER A 60 3.27 6.98 4.41
C SER A 60 2.77 5.58 4.75
N MET A 61 2.99 4.61 3.85
CA MET A 61 2.64 3.21 4.09
C MET A 61 3.39 2.66 5.31
N PHE A 62 2.67 1.98 6.20
CA PHE A 62 3.25 1.27 7.33
C PHE A 62 4.22 0.18 6.84
N ASN A 63 5.46 0.19 7.36
CA ASN A 63 6.56 -0.63 6.85
C ASN A 63 7.20 -1.57 7.89
N ASP A 64 6.69 -1.63 9.13
CA ASP A 64 7.22 -2.60 10.10
C ASP A 64 6.78 -4.03 9.73
N THR A 65 7.67 -4.99 10.01
CA THR A 65 7.38 -6.41 9.87
C THR A 65 7.18 -7.02 11.25
N ILE A 66 5.99 -7.57 11.50
CA ILE A 66 5.68 -8.23 12.78
C ILE A 66 5.76 -9.74 12.60
N ILE A 67 6.44 -10.42 13.52
CA ILE A 67 6.56 -11.89 13.53
C ILE A 67 6.01 -12.37 14.88
N LEU A 68 5.00 -13.23 14.83
CA LEU A 68 4.42 -13.84 16.03
C LEU A 68 5.10 -15.18 16.31
N SER A 69 5.56 -15.38 17.53
CA SER A 69 6.14 -16.64 18.02
C SER A 69 5.58 -16.99 19.39
N TYR A 70 5.66 -18.27 19.75
CA TYR A 70 5.32 -18.77 21.07
C TYR A 70 6.41 -19.72 21.59
N ASN A 71 6.44 -19.87 22.91
CA ASN A 71 7.41 -20.72 23.60
C ASN A 71 6.69 -21.92 24.18
N LEU A 72 7.07 -23.12 23.73
CA LEU A 72 6.60 -24.36 24.36
C LEU A 72 7.45 -24.71 25.60
N HIS A 73 8.76 -24.41 25.51
CA HIS A 73 9.76 -24.53 26.58
C HIS A 73 10.68 -23.30 26.59
N SER A 74 11.42 -23.07 27.67
CA SER A 74 12.20 -21.84 27.91
C SER A 74 13.29 -21.50 26.88
N SER A 75 13.51 -22.33 25.86
CA SER A 75 14.65 -22.23 24.94
C SER A 75 14.30 -22.32 23.46
N GLU A 76 13.03 -22.57 23.10
CA GLU A 76 12.64 -22.72 21.69
C GLU A 76 11.49 -21.78 21.32
N HIS A 77 11.76 -20.92 20.34
CA HIS A 77 10.79 -20.00 19.75
C HIS A 77 10.20 -20.62 18.50
N ILE A 78 8.93 -21.01 18.57
CA ILE A 78 8.21 -21.56 17.42
C ILE A 78 7.41 -20.44 16.77
N GLN A 79 7.64 -20.19 15.48
CA GLN A 79 6.94 -19.16 14.73
C GLN A 79 5.49 -19.58 14.43
N VAL A 80 4.55 -18.68 14.64
CA VAL A 80 3.16 -18.86 14.22
C VAL A 80 3.07 -18.52 12.73
N PRO A 81 2.61 -19.44 11.86
CA PRO A 81 2.41 -19.15 10.45
C PRO A 81 1.28 -18.12 10.28
N MET A 82 1.55 -17.06 9.52
CA MET A 82 0.60 -15.99 9.25
C MET A 82 0.23 -15.95 7.77
N LEU A 83 -1.08 -15.80 7.50
CA LEU A 83 -1.58 -15.64 6.13
C LEU A 83 -1.39 -14.20 5.66
N LYS A 84 -0.80 -14.03 4.47
CA LYS A 84 -0.61 -12.73 3.82
C LYS A 84 -1.65 -12.43 2.71
N TYR A 85 -2.58 -13.35 2.48
CA TYR A 85 -3.62 -13.26 1.45
C TYR A 85 -5.02 -13.33 2.07
N GLY A 86 -6.03 -12.85 1.34
CA GLY A 86 -7.42 -12.82 1.82
C GLY A 86 -7.68 -11.77 2.90
N LEU A 87 -6.82 -10.76 3.00
CA LEU A 87 -6.92 -9.68 3.99
C LEU A 87 -7.68 -8.45 3.46
N THR A 88 -7.86 -8.36 2.14
CA THR A 88 -8.52 -7.22 1.47
C THR A 88 -9.92 -7.61 0.99
N TRP A 89 -10.78 -6.60 0.84
CA TRP A 89 -12.09 -6.79 0.23
C TRP A 89 -11.96 -7.24 -1.22
N TRP A 90 -12.90 -8.08 -1.66
CA TRP A 90 -12.94 -8.61 -3.03
C TRP A 90 -12.96 -7.48 -4.07
N THR A 91 -13.75 -6.43 -3.85
CA THR A 91 -13.84 -5.28 -4.75
C THR A 91 -12.53 -4.51 -4.86
N ASP A 92 -11.79 -4.36 -3.76
CA ASP A 92 -10.51 -3.68 -3.76
C ASP A 92 -9.48 -4.49 -4.56
N LYS A 93 -9.43 -5.80 -4.33
CA LYS A 93 -8.47 -6.69 -4.99
C LYS A 93 -8.72 -6.89 -6.49
N TYR A 94 -9.98 -6.96 -6.92
CA TYR A 94 -10.32 -7.40 -8.28
C TYR A 94 -10.93 -6.31 -9.17
N VAL A 95 -11.39 -5.19 -8.61
CA VAL A 95 -12.08 -4.14 -9.38
C VAL A 95 -11.35 -2.81 -9.28
N LYS A 96 -11.09 -2.34 -8.06
CA LYS A 96 -10.67 -0.96 -7.80
C LYS A 96 -9.19 -0.71 -8.05
N PHE A 97 -8.33 -1.66 -7.72
CA PHE A 97 -6.88 -1.54 -7.89
C PHE A 97 -6.41 -2.52 -8.95
N GLN A 98 -5.65 -2.02 -9.94
CA GLN A 98 -5.21 -2.82 -11.07
C GLN A 98 -3.77 -2.48 -11.41
N ASN A 99 -3.01 -3.49 -11.81
CA ASN A 99 -1.69 -3.30 -12.40
C ASN A 99 -1.84 -3.00 -13.90
N PRO A 100 -0.88 -2.30 -14.52
CA PRO A 100 -0.87 -2.04 -15.95
C PRO A 100 -0.84 -3.31 -16.79
N VAL A 101 -1.52 -3.20 -17.94
CA VAL A 101 -1.67 -4.26 -18.93
C VAL A 101 -0.50 -4.17 -19.92
N SER A 102 0.72 -4.45 -19.46
CA SER A 102 1.87 -4.59 -20.36
C SER A 102 2.75 -5.76 -19.95
N SER A 103 3.34 -6.44 -20.94
CA SER A 103 4.34 -7.49 -20.71
C SER A 103 5.67 -6.94 -20.20
N ASN A 104 5.92 -5.64 -20.46
CA ASN A 104 7.09 -4.92 -20.00
C ASN A 104 6.63 -3.64 -19.28
N LEU A 105 6.90 -3.57 -17.97
CA LEU A 105 6.52 -2.42 -17.15
C LEU A 105 7.31 -1.17 -17.54
N ALA A 106 8.54 -1.31 -18.05
CA ALA A 106 9.38 -0.19 -18.46
C ALA A 106 8.73 0.66 -19.57
N ASP A 107 8.11 0.01 -20.55
CA ASP A 107 7.46 0.66 -21.70
C ASP A 107 6.21 1.48 -21.33
N GLN A 108 5.70 1.35 -20.10
CA GLN A 108 4.58 2.15 -19.58
C GLN A 108 5.02 3.44 -18.90
N PHE A 109 6.34 3.62 -18.69
CA PHE A 109 6.92 4.77 -18.00
C PHE A 109 7.82 5.63 -18.91
N GLU A 110 7.98 5.27 -20.19
CA GLU A 110 8.55 6.10 -21.27
C GLU A 110 7.48 6.99 -21.91
#